data_AF-A0A6L6XKB6-F1
#
_entry.id   AF-A0A6L6XKB6-F1
#
_cell.length_a   1.000
_cell.length_b   1.000
_cell.length_c   1.000
_cell.angle_alpha   90.00
_cell.angle_beta   90.00
_cell.angle_gamma   90.00
#
_symmetry.space_group_name_H-M   'P 1'
#
loop_
_entity.id
_entity.type
_entity.pdbx_description
1 polymer ?
#
loop_
_entity_poly.entity_id
_entity_poly.type
_entity_poly.pdbx_seq_one_letter_code
_entity_poly.pdbx_strand_id
1 'polypeptide(L)'
;MSPLALVQQRKVVYKYNIESNYDYVSVNILENYNDLIEAVENGSKKKWMIFVDSIVYGKQLEKTLKDKLECDSIIFITTDYKKDVDGIREVDEISRESMFSKRILITTAVLDNGVNIKDLELQNIVVCADTEEQFIQMLGRKRKDGINTNLYIFKRDKVHFQRRLAMVEKVRKIAINYMKTFEKWLNGDEKYYISKEGWLIQEQHCQIMKKMAENELDYKDVMKVFWVYGGILMLNLLAYHHLEILCSYYQRIIECFSTYGDNAFLQEQLKWLGKNQKETDEVINGCMKSRLDEARENVIDAMEQNKEKEMTKEEAKAFKLSIKDELVELIRNVECPKEKLDKVKGCLKKK
;
A
#
# COMPACT_ATOMS: atom_id res chain seq x y z
N MET A 1 21.30 -6.61 23.22
CA MET A 1 20.84 -7.91 23.77
C MET A 1 21.50 -9.01 22.93
N SER A 2 22.19 -9.95 23.56
CA SER A 2 22.80 -11.10 22.87
C SER A 2 21.70 -11.96 22.21
N PRO A 3 21.89 -12.46 20.98
CA PRO A 3 21.02 -13.47 20.37
C PRO A 3 20.79 -14.71 21.25
N LEU A 4 21.78 -15.11 22.07
CA LEU A 4 21.62 -16.24 23.01
C LEU A 4 20.65 -15.94 24.15
N ALA A 5 20.67 -14.72 24.69
CA ALA A 5 19.84 -14.34 25.84
C ALA A 5 18.32 -14.42 25.55
N LEU A 6 17.94 -14.41 24.27
CA LEU A 6 16.54 -14.46 23.82
C LEU A 6 16.04 -15.90 23.60
N VAL A 7 16.91 -16.85 23.24
CA VAL A 7 16.53 -18.28 23.11
C VAL A 7 16.03 -18.83 24.45
N GLN A 8 16.51 -18.27 25.57
CA GLN A 8 16.21 -18.74 26.91
C GLN A 8 15.05 -18.00 27.63
N GLN A 9 14.52 -16.89 27.07
CA GLN A 9 13.48 -16.11 27.76
C GLN A 9 12.08 -16.39 27.22
N ARG A 10 11.29 -17.17 27.98
CA ARG A 10 9.82 -17.19 27.85
C ARG A 10 9.25 -15.86 28.35
N LYS A 11 8.89 -14.97 27.42
CA LYS A 11 8.16 -13.73 27.77
C LYS A 11 6.67 -13.99 27.87
N VAL A 12 6.05 -13.47 28.93
CA VAL A 12 4.59 -13.38 29.07
C VAL A 12 4.10 -12.28 28.13
N VAL A 13 3.20 -12.63 27.19
CA VAL A 13 2.59 -11.69 26.24
C VAL A 13 1.24 -11.25 26.79
N TYR A 14 1.09 -9.97 27.11
CA TYR A 14 -0.20 -9.38 27.47
C TYR A 14 -0.94 -8.98 26.20
N LYS A 15 -2.14 -9.53 26.00
CA LYS A 15 -3.03 -9.15 24.91
C LYS A 15 -4.02 -8.11 25.42
N TYR A 16 -3.95 -6.91 24.84
CA TYR A 16 -4.94 -5.85 25.04
C TYR A 16 -5.89 -5.87 23.86
N ASN A 17 -7.20 -5.80 24.13
CA ASN A 17 -8.21 -5.64 23.10
C ASN A 17 -8.87 -4.26 23.28
N ILE A 18 -8.92 -3.48 22.20
CA ILE A 18 -9.60 -2.18 22.17
C ILE A 18 -10.60 -2.27 21.03
N GLU A 19 -11.87 -2.02 21.32
CA GLU A 19 -12.90 -1.97 20.30
C GLU A 19 -12.68 -0.76 19.39
N SER A 20 -12.49 -1.02 18.10
CA SER A 20 -12.35 0.02 17.08
C SER A 20 -13.70 0.25 16.42
N ASN A 21 -14.27 1.45 16.59
CA ASN A 21 -15.50 1.86 15.89
C ASN A 21 -15.14 2.73 14.67
N TYR A 22 -15.46 2.24 13.47
CA TYR A 22 -15.27 2.92 12.19
C TYR A 22 -16.59 3.26 11.47
N ASP A 23 -17.70 3.41 12.21
CA ASP A 23 -19.03 3.64 11.62
C ASP A 23 -19.14 4.97 10.86
N TYR A 24 -18.24 5.91 11.14
CA TYR A 24 -18.14 7.20 10.46
C TYR A 24 -17.39 7.11 9.11
N VAL A 25 -16.91 5.92 8.73
CA VAL A 25 -16.10 5.71 7.52
C VAL A 25 -16.95 5.13 6.40
N SER A 26 -17.09 5.90 5.32
CA SER A 26 -17.70 5.46 4.06
C SER A 26 -16.60 4.94 3.12
N VAL A 27 -16.64 3.66 2.78
CA VAL A 27 -15.58 3.04 1.95
C VAL A 27 -15.90 3.16 0.47
N ASN A 28 -14.91 3.60 -0.31
CA ASN A 28 -14.89 3.64 -1.77
C ASN A 28 -13.73 2.77 -2.28
N ILE A 29 -13.95 2.06 -3.38
CA ILE A 29 -12.99 1.09 -3.92
C ILE A 29 -12.40 1.62 -5.22
N LEU A 30 -11.07 1.65 -5.29
CA LEU A 30 -10.29 2.03 -6.45
C LEU A 30 -9.67 0.77 -7.08
N GLU A 31 -9.87 0.53 -8.37
CA GLU A 31 -9.18 -0.57 -9.08
C GLU A 31 -7.77 -0.17 -9.52
N ASN A 32 -7.58 1.10 -9.84
CA ASN A 32 -6.32 1.59 -10.40
C ASN A 32 -6.10 3.07 -10.08
N TYR A 33 -4.94 3.59 -10.51
CA TYR A 33 -4.54 4.96 -10.21
C TYR A 33 -5.32 6.02 -10.99
N ASN A 34 -5.90 5.70 -12.15
CA ASN A 34 -6.77 6.62 -12.87
C ASN A 34 -8.06 6.85 -12.09
N ASP A 35 -8.62 5.80 -11.48
CA ASP A 35 -9.79 5.94 -10.61
C ASP A 35 -9.54 6.93 -9.47
N LEU A 36 -8.32 6.95 -8.89
CA LEU A 36 -7.95 7.93 -7.87
C LEU A 36 -7.93 9.35 -8.44
N ILE A 37 -7.31 9.52 -9.60
CA ILE A 37 -7.18 10.81 -10.28
C ILE A 37 -8.57 11.37 -10.60
N GLU A 38 -9.46 10.54 -11.15
CA GLU A 38 -10.86 10.89 -11.44
C GLU A 38 -11.63 11.23 -10.15
N ALA A 39 -11.47 10.44 -9.08
CA ALA A 39 -12.11 10.72 -7.81
C ALA A 39 -11.69 12.07 -7.20
N VAL A 40 -10.44 12.48 -7.38
CA VAL A 40 -9.93 13.78 -6.90
C VAL A 40 -10.40 14.94 -7.79
N GLU A 41 -10.46 14.73 -9.11
CA GLU A 41 -10.92 15.71 -10.09
C GLU A 41 -12.42 16.00 -9.96
N ASN A 42 -13.23 14.95 -10.00
CA ASN A 42 -14.69 15.03 -10.00
C ASN A 42 -15.27 15.12 -8.59
N GLY A 43 -14.48 14.77 -7.58
CA GLY A 43 -14.89 14.78 -6.18
C GLY A 43 -15.05 16.19 -5.61
N SER A 44 -15.55 16.24 -4.38
CA SER A 44 -15.78 17.50 -3.67
C SER A 44 -14.53 18.38 -3.60
N LYS A 45 -14.75 19.71 -3.51
CA LYS A 45 -13.69 20.69 -3.23
C LYS A 45 -13.09 20.55 -1.82
N LYS A 46 -13.57 19.59 -1.01
CA LYS A 46 -13.02 19.27 0.31
C LYS A 46 -11.59 18.74 0.21
N LYS A 47 -10.90 18.72 1.35
CA LYS A 47 -9.50 18.33 1.41
C LYS A 47 -9.32 16.81 1.31
N TRP A 48 -8.17 16.45 0.75
CA TRP A 48 -7.75 15.09 0.49
C TRP A 48 -6.42 14.80 1.17
N MET A 49 -6.32 13.64 1.80
CA MET A 49 -5.07 13.11 2.33
C MET A 49 -4.78 11.76 1.67
N ILE A 50 -3.69 11.68 0.93
CA ILE A 50 -3.36 10.53 0.08
C ILE A 50 -2.09 9.87 0.58
N PHE A 51 -2.24 8.72 1.25
CA PHE A 51 -1.11 7.91 1.67
C PHE A 51 -0.65 7.01 0.53
N VAL A 52 0.59 7.20 0.09
CA VAL A 52 1.23 6.40 -0.96
C VAL A 52 2.32 5.48 -0.39
N ASP A 53 2.48 4.31 -1.00
CA ASP A 53 3.46 3.29 -0.60
C ASP A 53 4.84 3.47 -1.27
N SER A 54 4.94 4.39 -2.24
CA SER A 54 6.16 4.64 -3.02
C SER A 54 6.36 6.13 -3.28
N ILE A 55 7.57 6.63 -2.98
CA ILE A 55 7.97 8.01 -3.29
C ILE A 55 7.90 8.28 -4.80
N VAL A 56 8.33 7.30 -5.61
CA VAL A 56 8.32 7.43 -7.08
C VAL A 56 6.89 7.61 -7.58
N TYR A 57 5.96 6.81 -7.05
CA TYR A 57 4.55 6.92 -7.39
C TYR A 57 3.96 8.25 -6.89
N GLY A 58 4.26 8.66 -5.65
CA GLY A 58 3.81 9.94 -5.11
C GLY A 58 4.21 11.14 -5.99
N LYS A 59 5.45 11.16 -6.49
CA LYS A 59 5.92 12.19 -7.44
C LYS A 59 5.18 12.17 -8.77
N GLN A 60 4.87 10.98 -9.29
CA GLN A 60 4.11 10.84 -10.53
C GLN A 60 2.67 11.34 -10.35
N LEU A 61 2.02 10.94 -9.26
CA LEU A 61 0.67 11.37 -8.91
C LEU A 61 0.60 12.89 -8.72
N GLU A 62 1.54 13.46 -7.98
CA GLU A 62 1.64 14.91 -7.78
C GLU A 62 1.71 15.65 -9.11
N LYS A 63 2.58 15.20 -10.02
CA LYS A 63 2.73 15.80 -11.34
C LYS A 63 1.42 15.71 -12.14
N THR A 64 0.82 14.52 -12.23
CA THR A 64 -0.42 14.32 -12.98
C THR A 64 -1.58 15.16 -12.46
N LEU A 65 -1.72 15.28 -11.13
CA LEU A 65 -2.75 16.11 -10.54
C LEU A 65 -2.47 17.61 -10.73
N LYS A 66 -1.20 18.06 -10.66
CA LYS A 66 -0.84 19.46 -10.97
C LYS A 66 -1.07 19.83 -12.44
N ASP A 67 -0.96 18.88 -13.37
CA ASP A 67 -1.22 19.12 -14.79
C ASP A 67 -2.73 19.31 -15.08
N LYS A 68 -3.60 18.74 -14.23
CA LYS A 68 -5.06 18.73 -14.42
C LYS A 68 -5.83 19.66 -13.49
N LEU A 69 -5.26 20.00 -12.34
CA LEU A 69 -5.82 20.90 -11.33
C LEU A 69 -4.98 22.18 -11.24
N GLU A 70 -5.46 23.17 -10.49
CA GLU A 70 -4.65 24.36 -10.18
C GLU A 70 -3.38 23.96 -9.40
N CYS A 71 -2.20 24.31 -9.92
CA CYS A 71 -0.88 23.90 -9.42
C CYS A 71 -0.67 24.15 -7.91
N ASP A 72 -1.29 25.20 -7.35
CA ASP A 72 -1.10 25.62 -5.97
C ASP A 72 -1.95 24.82 -4.95
N SER A 73 -2.75 23.86 -5.41
CA SER A 73 -3.67 23.10 -4.55
C SER A 73 -3.06 21.85 -3.89
N ILE A 74 -1.80 21.51 -4.21
CA ILE A 74 -1.19 20.20 -3.88
C ILE A 74 0.13 20.38 -3.13
N ILE A 75 0.34 19.57 -2.09
CA ILE A 75 1.62 19.43 -1.39
C ILE A 75 2.00 17.96 -1.25
N PHE A 76 3.28 17.63 -1.43
CA PHE A 76 3.82 16.28 -1.30
C PHE A 76 4.89 16.20 -0.20
N ILE A 77 4.65 15.37 0.82
CA ILE A 77 5.56 15.19 1.97
C ILE A 77 6.13 13.77 1.97
N THR A 78 7.46 13.65 2.05
CA THR A 78 8.16 12.34 2.04
C THR A 78 9.09 12.18 3.24
N THR A 79 9.69 10.99 3.41
CA THR A 79 10.79 10.74 4.38
C THR A 79 11.92 11.75 4.29
N ASP A 80 12.14 12.32 3.11
CA ASP A 80 13.22 13.25 2.83
C ASP A 80 12.77 14.72 2.95
N TYR A 81 11.63 15.02 3.59
CA TYR A 81 11.11 16.39 3.72
C TYR A 81 12.13 17.36 4.32
N LYS A 82 13.02 16.88 5.18
CA LYS A 82 14.11 17.69 5.80
C LYS A 82 15.13 18.23 4.80
N LYS A 83 15.08 17.79 3.53
CA LYS A 83 15.92 18.30 2.44
C LYS A 83 15.25 19.43 1.65
N ASP A 84 13.99 19.75 1.94
CA ASP A 84 13.18 20.74 1.23
C ASP A 84 12.55 21.74 2.20
N VAL A 85 12.68 23.03 1.90
CA VAL A 85 12.23 24.12 2.78
C VAL A 85 10.70 24.14 2.87
N ASP A 86 10.00 23.87 1.77
CA ASP A 86 8.53 23.83 1.74
C ASP A 86 8.00 22.63 2.53
N GLY A 87 8.67 21.48 2.41
CA GLY A 87 8.38 20.28 3.20
C GLY A 87 8.57 20.48 4.70
N ILE A 88 9.65 21.17 5.11
CA ILE A 88 9.88 21.53 6.53
C ILE A 88 8.76 22.44 7.04
N ARG A 89 8.42 23.49 6.28
CA ARG A 89 7.42 24.48 6.71
C ARG A 89 6.04 23.84 6.90
N GLU A 90 5.62 23.00 5.95
CA GLU A 90 4.31 22.34 6.04
C GLU A 90 4.29 21.29 7.16
N VAL A 91 5.36 20.53 7.38
CA VAL A 91 5.44 19.61 8.53
C VAL A 91 5.37 20.37 9.86
N ASP A 92 6.03 21.53 9.96
CA ASP A 92 5.96 22.39 11.14
C ASP A 92 4.56 23.02 11.32
N GLU A 93 3.88 23.40 10.24
CA GLU A 93 2.49 23.89 10.26
C GLU A 93 1.53 22.77 10.69
N ILE A 94 1.63 21.59 10.08
CA ILE A 94 0.85 20.40 10.45
C ILE A 94 1.05 20.02 11.92
N SER A 95 2.29 20.09 12.40
CA SER A 95 2.62 19.75 13.79
C SER A 95 2.06 20.76 14.79
N ARG A 96 2.00 22.04 14.42
CA ARG A 96 1.48 23.12 15.28
C ARG A 96 -0.04 23.22 15.22
N GLU A 97 -0.59 23.27 14.02
CA GLU A 97 -1.99 23.58 13.75
C GLU A 97 -2.87 22.33 13.64
N SER A 98 -2.27 21.13 13.57
CA SER A 98 -3.00 19.88 13.30
C SER A 98 -3.80 19.92 11.98
N MET A 99 -3.40 20.75 11.02
CA MET A 99 -4.06 20.98 9.73
C MET A 99 -3.00 21.22 8.65
N PHE A 100 -3.35 21.01 7.38
CA PHE A 100 -2.47 21.33 6.25
C PHE A 100 -3.07 22.43 5.38
N SER A 101 -2.23 23.25 4.77
CA SER A 101 -2.62 24.50 4.10
C SER A 101 -3.33 24.25 2.77
N LYS A 102 -2.93 23.20 2.05
CA LYS A 102 -3.39 22.89 0.69
C LYS A 102 -4.67 22.05 0.65
N ARG A 103 -5.28 21.93 -0.54
CA ARG A 103 -6.45 21.07 -0.75
C ARG A 103 -6.05 19.60 -0.70
N ILE A 104 -4.91 19.24 -1.28
CA ILE A 104 -4.47 17.85 -1.42
C ILE A 104 -3.10 17.71 -0.77
N LEU A 105 -3.02 16.81 0.22
CA LEU A 105 -1.78 16.38 0.85
C LEU A 105 -1.46 14.95 0.38
N ILE A 106 -0.43 14.80 -0.43
CA ILE A 106 0.14 13.49 -0.76
C ILE A 106 1.25 13.22 0.25
N THR A 107 1.28 12.03 0.82
CA THR A 107 2.29 11.69 1.81
C THR A 107 2.65 10.22 1.80
N THR A 108 3.88 9.92 2.15
CA THR A 108 4.29 8.54 2.51
C THR A 108 3.95 8.28 3.97
N ALA A 109 4.28 7.11 4.53
CA ALA A 109 4.04 6.77 5.94
C ALA A 109 4.83 7.62 6.98
N VAL A 110 5.20 8.86 6.64
CA VAL A 110 6.27 9.67 7.27
C VAL A 110 5.78 10.99 7.83
N LEU A 111 4.47 11.24 7.84
CA LEU A 111 3.93 12.16 8.83
C LEU A 111 4.15 11.48 10.19
N ASP A 112 5.28 11.83 10.81
CA ASP A 112 5.90 11.16 11.95
C ASP A 112 4.88 10.77 13.03
N ASN A 113 5.19 9.65 13.71
CA ASN A 113 4.39 9.09 14.79
C ASN A 113 4.03 10.12 15.86
N GLY A 114 2.84 10.71 15.75
CA GLY A 114 2.33 11.64 16.77
C GLY A 114 1.45 12.76 16.22
N VAL A 115 1.52 13.02 14.91
CA VAL A 115 0.66 14.04 14.28
C VAL A 115 -0.76 13.51 14.15
N ASN A 116 -1.72 14.29 14.65
CA ASN A 116 -3.15 14.03 14.54
C ASN A 116 -3.80 15.18 13.79
N ILE A 117 -4.45 14.91 12.66
CA ILE A 117 -5.08 15.95 11.84
C ILE A 117 -6.50 16.22 12.37
N LYS A 118 -6.75 17.48 12.73
CA LYS A 118 -8.02 18.01 13.22
C LYS A 118 -8.54 19.06 12.24
N ASP A 119 -8.89 18.61 11.04
CA ASP A 119 -9.38 19.48 9.96
C ASP A 119 -10.77 19.01 9.51
N LEU A 120 -11.81 19.81 9.75
CA LEU A 120 -13.19 19.49 9.35
C LEU A 120 -13.36 19.46 7.82
N GLU A 121 -12.49 20.15 7.08
CA GLU A 121 -12.48 20.13 5.63
C GLU A 121 -11.79 18.88 5.07
N LEU A 122 -11.00 18.15 5.87
CA LEU A 122 -10.49 16.84 5.51
C LEU A 122 -11.61 15.80 5.60
N GLN A 123 -12.16 15.44 4.45
CA GLN A 123 -13.22 14.43 4.34
C GLN A 123 -12.81 13.21 3.53
N ASN A 124 -11.73 13.30 2.75
CA ASN A 124 -11.32 12.22 1.84
C ASN A 124 -9.93 11.72 2.21
N ILE A 125 -9.81 10.41 2.45
CA ILE A 125 -8.55 9.76 2.81
C ILE A 125 -8.33 8.59 1.87
N VAL A 126 -7.15 8.49 1.28
CA VAL A 126 -6.74 7.37 0.44
C VAL A 126 -5.65 6.60 1.18
N VAL A 127 -5.81 5.29 1.32
CA VAL A 127 -4.86 4.44 2.06
C VAL A 127 -4.31 3.34 1.15
N CYS A 128 -3.05 3.51 0.73
CA CYS A 128 -2.26 2.48 0.06
C CYS A 128 -1.45 1.67 1.08
N ALA A 129 -2.10 0.73 1.78
CA ALA A 129 -1.42 -0.13 2.76
C ALA A 129 -1.68 -1.61 2.47
N ASP A 130 -0.64 -2.43 2.64
CA ASP A 130 -0.74 -3.89 2.49
C ASP A 130 -0.99 -4.62 3.80
N THR A 131 -0.86 -3.96 4.95
CA THR A 131 -0.94 -4.55 6.30
C THR A 131 -1.91 -3.77 7.17
N GLU A 132 -2.57 -4.46 8.10
CA GLU A 132 -3.54 -3.88 9.03
C GLU A 132 -2.92 -2.75 9.85
N GLU A 133 -1.70 -2.95 10.37
CA GLU A 133 -1.05 -1.99 11.25
C GLU A 133 -0.82 -0.66 10.53
N GLN A 134 -0.32 -0.70 9.28
CA GLN A 134 -0.12 0.50 8.48
C GLN A 134 -1.45 1.15 8.11
N PHE A 135 -2.44 0.35 7.73
CA PHE A 135 -3.76 0.83 7.34
C PHE A 135 -4.44 1.60 8.47
N ILE A 136 -4.48 1.00 9.66
CA ILE A 136 -5.12 1.58 10.85
C ILE A 136 -4.34 2.80 11.35
N GLN A 137 -3.01 2.76 11.30
CA GLN A 137 -2.19 3.92 11.66
C GLN A 137 -2.39 5.11 10.71
N MET A 138 -2.53 4.87 9.40
CA MET A 138 -2.80 5.91 8.41
C MET A 138 -4.20 6.50 8.60
N LEU A 139 -5.23 5.63 8.70
CA LEU A 139 -6.61 6.06 8.92
C LEU A 139 -6.77 6.82 10.24
N GLY A 140 -6.13 6.34 11.31
CA GLY A 140 -6.20 6.93 12.65
C GLY A 140 -5.60 8.33 12.77
N ARG A 141 -4.94 8.85 11.72
CA ARG A 141 -4.49 10.26 11.67
C ARG A 141 -5.66 11.23 11.59
N LYS A 142 -6.81 10.80 11.07
CA LYS A 142 -8.08 11.52 11.14
C LYS A 142 -8.94 10.89 12.22
N ARG A 143 -9.22 11.65 13.27
CA ARG A 143 -10.14 11.22 14.34
C ARG A 143 -11.57 11.55 13.95
N LYS A 144 -12.51 10.78 14.51
CA LYS A 144 -13.94 11.07 14.47
C LYS A 144 -14.20 12.46 15.04
N ASP A 145 -14.74 13.33 14.20
CA ASP A 145 -15.06 14.73 14.51
C ASP A 145 -16.54 15.06 14.22
N GLY A 146 -17.37 14.03 14.04
CA GLY A 146 -18.80 14.15 13.75
C GLY A 146 -19.13 14.22 12.26
N ILE A 147 -18.12 14.27 11.39
CA ILE A 147 -18.28 14.24 9.93
C ILE A 147 -17.89 12.86 9.40
N ASN A 148 -18.67 12.34 8.46
CA ASN A 148 -18.31 11.09 7.79
C ASN A 148 -17.07 11.28 6.92
N THR A 149 -16.14 10.32 7.01
CA THR A 149 -14.90 10.30 6.25
C THR A 149 -15.03 9.32 5.10
N ASN A 150 -14.80 9.79 3.87
CA ASN A 150 -14.68 8.95 2.69
C ASN A 150 -13.30 8.31 2.65
N LEU A 151 -13.25 6.99 2.82
CA LEU A 151 -12.03 6.21 2.76
C LEU A 151 -11.93 5.50 1.41
N TYR A 152 -10.87 5.78 0.68
CA TYR A 152 -10.56 5.17 -0.61
C TYR A 152 -9.49 4.10 -0.44
N ILE A 153 -9.81 2.87 -0.83
CA ILE A 153 -8.91 1.70 -0.74
C ILE A 153 -8.69 1.08 -2.10
N PHE A 154 -7.50 0.53 -2.33
CA PHE A 154 -7.14 -0.09 -3.60
C PHE A 154 -7.41 -1.59 -3.62
N LYS A 155 -8.07 -2.05 -4.68
CA LYS A 155 -8.05 -3.45 -5.07
C LYS A 155 -6.64 -3.85 -5.46
N ARG A 156 -6.17 -5.00 -4.96
CA ARG A 156 -4.86 -5.59 -5.29
C ARG A 156 -5.05 -7.02 -5.75
N ASP A 157 -4.30 -7.40 -6.76
CA ASP A 157 -4.36 -8.75 -7.31
C ASP A 157 -3.42 -9.71 -6.58
N LYS A 158 -3.57 -11.00 -6.87
CA LYS A 158 -2.71 -12.05 -6.33
C LYS A 158 -1.23 -11.83 -6.69
N VAL A 159 -0.96 -11.28 -7.88
CA VAL A 159 0.40 -11.06 -8.40
C VAL A 159 1.14 -10.03 -7.56
N HIS A 160 0.47 -8.97 -7.11
CA HIS A 160 1.02 -7.98 -6.17
C HIS A 160 1.57 -8.66 -4.91
N PHE A 161 0.76 -9.51 -4.26
CA PHE A 161 1.18 -10.19 -3.03
C PHE A 161 2.24 -11.26 -3.27
N GLN A 162 2.24 -11.94 -4.42
CA GLN A 162 3.33 -12.84 -4.80
C GLN A 162 4.67 -12.10 -4.95
N ARG A 163 4.66 -10.91 -5.56
CA ARG A 163 5.86 -10.05 -5.66
C ARG A 163 6.32 -9.59 -4.28
N ARG A 164 5.39 -9.17 -3.42
CA ARG A 164 5.70 -8.79 -2.04
C ARG A 164 6.32 -9.94 -1.25
N LEU A 165 5.72 -11.13 -1.30
CA LEU A 165 6.26 -12.33 -0.66
C LEU A 165 7.68 -12.63 -1.14
N ALA A 166 7.92 -12.61 -2.45
CA ALA A 166 9.25 -12.86 -3.01
C ALA A 166 10.30 -11.85 -2.51
N MET A 167 9.92 -10.56 -2.38
CA MET A 167 10.80 -9.53 -1.82
C MET A 167 11.13 -9.79 -0.35
N VAL A 168 10.13 -10.13 0.47
CA VAL A 168 10.33 -10.42 1.90
C VAL A 168 11.15 -11.70 2.09
N GLU A 169 10.86 -12.75 1.32
CA GLU A 169 11.62 -14.01 1.36
C GLU A 169 13.09 -13.83 0.98
N LYS A 170 13.37 -12.97 -0.02
CA LYS A 170 14.74 -12.63 -0.40
C LYS A 170 15.53 -12.08 0.79
N VAL A 171 14.96 -11.11 1.51
CA VAL A 171 15.59 -10.51 2.70
C VAL A 171 15.66 -11.52 3.85
N ARG A 172 14.58 -12.27 4.09
CA ARG A 172 14.51 -13.30 5.15
C ARG A 172 15.59 -14.37 4.99
N LYS A 173 15.92 -14.78 3.76
CA LYS A 173 16.98 -15.76 3.47
C LYS A 173 18.36 -15.28 3.97
N ILE A 174 18.64 -13.98 3.93
CA ILE A 174 19.91 -13.42 4.45
C ILE A 174 19.99 -13.67 5.96
N ALA A 175 18.92 -13.35 6.69
CA ALA A 175 18.84 -13.55 8.13
C ALA A 175 18.88 -15.03 8.53
N ILE A 176 18.18 -15.90 7.80
CA ILE A 176 18.23 -17.36 8.05
C ILE A 176 19.64 -17.90 7.87
N ASN A 177 20.35 -17.48 6.82
CA ASN A 177 21.73 -17.94 6.58
C ASN A 177 22.68 -17.49 7.69
N TYR A 178 22.49 -16.28 8.22
CA TYR A 178 23.19 -15.80 9.40
C TYR A 178 22.89 -16.67 10.62
N MET A 179 21.60 -16.87 10.95
CA MET A 179 21.18 -17.64 12.12
C MET A 179 21.60 -19.11 12.07
N LYS A 180 21.48 -19.77 10.91
CA LYS A 180 21.98 -21.14 10.71
C LYS A 180 23.46 -21.28 11.00
N THR A 181 24.24 -20.23 10.73
CA THR A 181 25.66 -20.24 11.06
C THR A 181 25.86 -20.14 12.57
N PHE A 182 25.10 -19.30 13.27
CA PHE A 182 25.11 -19.28 14.74
C PHE A 182 24.71 -20.64 15.35
N GLU A 183 23.61 -21.25 14.91
CA GLU A 183 23.13 -22.54 15.42
C GLU A 183 24.15 -23.66 15.28
N LYS A 184 24.82 -23.77 14.11
CA LYS A 184 25.86 -24.78 13.88
C LYS A 184 27.01 -24.68 14.88
N TRP A 185 27.38 -23.46 15.26
CA TRP A 185 28.47 -23.21 16.21
C TRP A 185 28.00 -23.31 17.67
N LEU A 186 26.71 -23.06 17.93
CA LEU A 186 26.09 -23.19 19.25
C LEU A 186 25.85 -24.64 19.67
N ASN A 187 25.73 -25.58 18.74
CA ASN A 187 25.65 -27.01 19.05
C ASN A 187 26.96 -27.61 19.63
N GLY A 188 27.97 -26.79 19.96
CA GLY A 188 29.19 -27.16 20.71
C GLY A 188 29.08 -26.89 22.21
N ASP A 189 30.16 -27.13 22.98
CA ASP A 189 30.18 -27.13 24.46
C ASP A 189 29.83 -25.78 25.14
N GLU A 190 28.99 -25.84 26.19
CA GLU A 190 28.21 -24.70 26.72
C GLU A 190 29.05 -23.60 27.42
N LYS A 191 30.24 -23.98 27.86
CA LYS A 191 31.11 -23.15 28.72
C LYS A 191 31.92 -22.08 27.96
N TYR A 192 31.91 -22.09 26.63
CA TYR A 192 32.80 -21.27 25.80
C TYR A 192 32.13 -20.12 25.03
N TYR A 193 30.80 -19.94 25.14
CA TYR A 193 30.04 -19.09 24.21
C TYR A 193 30.32 -17.59 24.29
N ILE A 194 30.40 -17.02 25.50
CA ILE A 194 30.60 -15.57 25.67
C ILE A 194 31.95 -15.13 25.06
N SER A 195 32.97 -15.99 25.12
CA SER A 195 34.30 -15.72 24.56
C SER A 195 34.37 -15.78 23.03
N LYS A 196 33.42 -16.46 22.37
CA LYS A 196 33.43 -16.68 20.90
C LYS A 196 32.33 -15.94 20.14
N GLU A 197 31.28 -15.48 20.82
CA GLU A 197 30.18 -14.72 20.20
C GLU A 197 30.70 -13.49 19.44
N GLY A 198 31.60 -12.71 20.05
CA GLY A 198 32.20 -11.53 19.41
C GLY A 198 32.98 -11.87 18.14
N TRP A 199 33.78 -12.94 18.16
CA TRP A 199 34.51 -13.41 16.98
C TRP A 199 33.54 -13.87 15.88
N LEU A 200 32.49 -14.61 16.22
CA LEU A 200 31.52 -15.10 15.25
C LEU A 200 30.72 -13.95 14.60
N ILE A 201 30.33 -12.94 15.38
CA ILE A 201 29.70 -11.73 14.84
C ILE A 201 30.65 -11.04 13.85
N GLN A 202 31.93 -10.90 14.21
CA GLN A 202 32.94 -10.29 13.35
C GLN A 202 33.13 -11.08 12.04
N GLU A 203 33.25 -12.40 12.11
CA GLU A 203 33.35 -13.27 10.94
C GLU A 203 32.13 -13.14 10.03
N GLN A 204 30.92 -13.18 10.59
CA GLN A 204 29.69 -13.02 9.81
C GLN A 204 29.61 -11.63 9.16
N HIS A 205 30.03 -10.58 9.86
CA HIS A 205 30.13 -9.25 9.29
C HIS A 205 31.05 -9.23 8.07
N CYS A 206 32.26 -9.78 8.18
CA CYS A 206 33.21 -9.88 7.06
C CYS A 206 32.62 -10.67 5.88
N GLN A 207 31.93 -11.79 6.13
CA GLN A 207 31.27 -12.59 5.09
C GLN A 207 30.16 -11.83 4.38
N ILE A 208 29.30 -11.10 5.11
CA ILE A 208 28.24 -10.29 4.52
C ILE A 208 28.84 -9.15 3.69
N MET A 209 29.86 -8.47 4.20
CA MET A 209 30.57 -7.41 3.48
C MET A 209 31.20 -7.92 2.18
N LYS A 210 31.85 -9.09 2.23
CA LYS A 210 32.42 -9.76 1.05
C LYS A 210 31.35 -10.04 0.00
N LYS A 211 30.23 -10.66 0.41
CA LYS A 211 29.11 -10.95 -0.50
C LYS A 211 28.48 -9.70 -1.10
N MET A 212 28.44 -8.59 -0.37
CA MET A 212 28.01 -7.31 -0.93
C MET A 212 29.00 -6.78 -1.96
N ALA A 213 30.31 -6.86 -1.69
CA ALA A 213 31.35 -6.45 -2.63
C ALA A 213 31.36 -7.31 -3.92
N GLU A 214 31.02 -8.59 -3.80
CA GLU A 214 30.89 -9.54 -4.92
C GLU A 214 29.52 -9.43 -5.65
N ASN A 215 28.65 -8.48 -5.25
CA ASN A 215 27.28 -8.30 -5.77
C ASN A 215 26.36 -9.52 -5.58
N GLU A 216 26.69 -10.45 -4.68
CA GLU A 216 25.80 -11.56 -4.30
C GLU A 216 24.66 -11.10 -3.38
N LEU A 217 24.91 -10.05 -2.58
CA LEU A 217 23.93 -9.44 -1.70
C LEU A 217 23.76 -7.96 -2.03
N ASP A 218 22.50 -7.53 -2.13
CA ASP A 218 22.15 -6.12 -2.30
C ASP A 218 22.25 -5.38 -0.96
N TYR A 219 22.95 -4.24 -0.94
CA TYR A 219 23.12 -3.41 0.25
C TYR A 219 21.79 -3.03 0.90
N LYS A 220 20.76 -2.65 0.11
CA LYS A 220 19.46 -2.25 0.65
C LYS A 220 18.75 -3.43 1.30
N ASP A 221 18.91 -4.64 0.76
CA ASP A 221 18.31 -5.84 1.36
C ASP A 221 19.01 -6.24 2.66
N VAL A 222 20.33 -6.11 2.74
CA VAL A 222 21.06 -6.33 4.01
C VAL A 222 20.62 -5.32 5.06
N MET A 223 20.57 -4.03 4.71
CA MET A 223 20.21 -2.96 5.65
C MET A 223 18.75 -3.00 6.13
N LYS A 224 17.86 -3.79 5.51
CA LYS A 224 16.51 -4.03 6.03
C LYS A 224 16.49 -4.94 7.25
N VAL A 225 17.51 -5.77 7.46
CA VAL A 225 17.51 -6.80 8.51
C VAL A 225 18.74 -6.74 9.42
N PHE A 226 19.74 -5.93 9.08
CA PHE A 226 20.90 -5.66 9.92
C PHE A 226 20.92 -4.19 10.39
N TRP A 227 21.48 -3.96 11.58
CA TRP A 227 21.86 -2.63 12.07
C TRP A 227 23.38 -2.56 12.26
N VAL A 228 23.94 -1.35 12.22
CA VAL A 228 25.37 -1.11 12.39
C VAL A 228 25.65 -0.64 13.82
N TYR A 229 26.55 -1.35 14.52
CA TYR A 229 27.01 -0.97 15.84
C TYR A 229 28.54 -1.11 15.91
N GLY A 230 29.24 -0.03 16.28
CA GLY A 230 30.70 -0.04 16.31
C GLY A 230 31.36 -0.38 14.96
N GLY A 231 30.68 -0.09 13.84
CA GLY A 231 31.13 -0.45 12.49
C GLY A 231 30.81 -1.88 12.06
N ILE A 232 30.19 -2.69 12.92
CA ILE A 232 29.89 -4.10 12.66
C ILE A 232 28.40 -4.27 12.33
N LEU A 233 28.11 -5.11 11.34
CA LEU A 233 26.74 -5.53 11.00
C LEU A 233 26.26 -6.56 12.01
N MET A 234 25.22 -6.23 12.76
CA MET A 234 24.57 -7.14 13.68
C MET A 234 23.16 -7.45 13.18
N LEU A 235 22.68 -8.69 13.36
CA LEU A 235 21.32 -9.03 12.97
C LEU A 235 20.32 -8.29 13.86
N ASN A 236 19.35 -7.59 13.24
CA ASN A 236 18.23 -7.01 13.96
C ASN A 236 17.16 -8.08 14.13
N LEU A 237 17.07 -8.65 15.33
CA LEU A 237 16.13 -9.72 15.65
C LEU A 237 14.66 -9.29 15.56
N LEU A 238 14.35 -8.02 15.84
CA LEU A 238 12.99 -7.51 15.65
C LEU A 238 12.63 -7.46 14.17
N ALA A 239 13.55 -6.98 13.32
CA ALA A 239 13.37 -7.01 11.88
C ALA A 239 13.23 -8.45 11.35
N TYR A 240 14.05 -9.37 11.84
CA TYR A 240 13.96 -10.78 11.47
C TYR A 240 12.59 -11.39 11.82
N HIS A 241 12.13 -11.25 13.06
CA HIS A 241 10.79 -11.73 13.46
C HIS A 241 9.67 -11.07 12.65
N HIS A 242 9.78 -9.77 12.39
CA HIS A 242 8.80 -9.07 11.55
C HIS A 242 8.75 -9.64 10.12
N LEU A 243 9.90 -9.99 9.52
CA LEU A 243 9.94 -10.65 8.21
C LEU A 243 9.24 -12.02 8.23
N GLU A 244 9.34 -12.78 9.33
CA GLU A 244 8.62 -14.06 9.45
C GLU A 244 7.11 -13.86 9.48
N ILE A 245 6.64 -12.89 10.27
CA ILE A 245 5.22 -12.50 10.33
C ILE A 245 4.73 -12.07 8.94
N LEU A 246 5.49 -11.23 8.24
CA LEU A 246 5.15 -10.77 6.89
C LEU A 246 5.10 -11.92 5.88
N CYS A 247 6.04 -12.87 5.93
CA CYS A 247 6.01 -14.05 5.07
C CYS A 247 4.71 -14.85 5.26
N SER A 248 4.38 -15.19 6.52
CA SER A 248 3.15 -15.92 6.84
C SER A 248 1.89 -15.13 6.46
N TYR A 249 1.91 -13.82 6.68
CA TYR A 249 0.83 -12.93 6.30
C TYR A 249 0.57 -12.95 4.78
N TYR A 250 1.60 -12.72 3.96
CA TYR A 250 1.43 -12.69 2.51
C TYR A 250 1.05 -14.06 1.94
N GLN A 251 1.56 -15.16 2.50
CA GLN A 251 1.13 -16.51 2.14
C GLN A 251 -0.38 -16.70 2.39
N ARG A 252 -0.87 -16.33 3.58
CA ARG A 252 -2.30 -16.40 3.90
C ARG A 252 -3.15 -15.56 2.95
N ILE A 253 -2.73 -14.33 2.63
CA ILE A 253 -3.47 -13.48 1.67
C ILE A 253 -3.53 -14.13 0.28
N ILE A 254 -2.42 -14.70 -0.19
CA ILE A 254 -2.34 -15.41 -1.48
C ILE A 254 -3.30 -16.62 -1.50
N GLU A 255 -3.46 -17.31 -0.37
CA GLU A 255 -4.42 -18.42 -0.19
C GLU A 255 -5.87 -17.91 -0.21
N CYS A 256 -6.15 -16.76 0.40
CA CYS A 256 -7.49 -16.16 0.39
C CYS A 256 -8.02 -15.86 -1.02
N PHE A 257 -7.16 -15.60 -2.01
CA PHE A 257 -7.59 -15.47 -3.41
C PHE A 257 -8.24 -16.74 -3.98
N SER A 258 -7.93 -17.92 -3.43
CA SER A 258 -8.61 -19.16 -3.82
C SER A 258 -10.04 -19.24 -3.28
N THR A 259 -10.33 -18.55 -2.18
CA THR A 259 -11.63 -18.58 -1.50
C THR A 259 -12.54 -17.43 -1.95
N TYR A 260 -11.99 -16.20 -2.02
CA TYR A 260 -12.75 -14.98 -2.26
C TYR A 260 -12.51 -14.37 -3.65
N GLY A 261 -11.75 -15.04 -4.51
CA GLY A 261 -11.45 -14.58 -5.86
C GLY A 261 -10.71 -13.24 -5.89
N ASP A 262 -10.99 -12.43 -6.90
CA ASP A 262 -10.29 -11.16 -7.16
C ASP A 262 -10.50 -10.08 -6.08
N ASN A 263 -11.48 -10.27 -5.20
CA ASN A 263 -11.81 -9.33 -4.12
C ASN A 263 -11.21 -9.75 -2.77
N ALA A 264 -10.38 -10.80 -2.73
CA ALA A 264 -9.83 -11.34 -1.47
C ALA A 264 -9.12 -10.30 -0.60
N PHE A 265 -8.39 -9.36 -1.21
CA PHE A 265 -7.73 -8.32 -0.43
C PHE A 265 -8.70 -7.25 0.07
N LEU A 266 -9.73 -6.89 -0.71
CA LEU A 266 -10.78 -5.97 -0.24
C LEU A 266 -11.52 -6.54 0.96
N GLN A 267 -11.76 -7.86 0.95
CA GLN A 267 -12.34 -8.57 2.08
C GLN A 267 -11.47 -8.46 3.34
N GLU A 268 -10.16 -8.57 3.18
CA GLU A 268 -9.21 -8.38 4.27
C GLU A 268 -9.22 -6.94 4.80
N GLN A 269 -9.19 -5.94 3.91
CA GLN A 269 -9.19 -4.53 4.29
C GLN A 269 -10.47 -4.12 5.03
N LEU A 270 -11.63 -4.65 4.62
CA LEU A 270 -12.91 -4.37 5.26
C LEU A 270 -13.03 -5.06 6.63
N LYS A 271 -12.38 -6.22 6.82
CA LYS A 271 -12.24 -6.86 8.13
C LYS A 271 -11.43 -6.02 9.12
N TRP A 272 -10.40 -5.30 8.67
CA TRP A 272 -9.64 -4.36 9.53
C TRP A 272 -10.51 -3.22 10.06
N LEU A 273 -11.59 -2.88 9.36
CA LEU A 273 -12.59 -1.90 9.80
C LEU A 273 -13.66 -2.51 10.72
N GLY A 274 -13.51 -3.77 11.12
CA GLY A 274 -14.46 -4.49 11.96
C GLY A 274 -15.71 -4.98 11.23
N LYS A 275 -15.77 -4.92 9.90
CA LYS A 275 -16.92 -5.39 9.13
C LYS A 275 -16.98 -6.91 9.08
N ASN A 276 -18.19 -7.44 9.21
CA ASN A 276 -18.43 -8.86 9.02
C ASN A 276 -18.52 -9.23 7.53
N GLN A 277 -18.60 -10.52 7.22
CA GLN A 277 -18.61 -11.01 5.84
C GLN A 277 -19.77 -10.41 5.01
N LYS A 278 -20.97 -10.33 5.58
CA LYS A 278 -22.15 -9.83 4.87
C LYS A 278 -22.03 -8.33 4.56
N GLU A 279 -21.61 -7.53 5.54
CA GLU A 279 -21.37 -6.09 5.36
C GLU A 279 -20.27 -5.83 4.32
N THR A 280 -19.24 -6.69 4.32
CA THR A 280 -18.14 -6.62 3.36
C THR A 280 -18.63 -6.85 1.94
N ASP A 281 -19.44 -7.90 1.73
CA ASP A 281 -20.04 -8.21 0.44
C ASP A 281 -21.00 -7.10 -0.03
N GLU A 282 -21.79 -6.52 0.89
CA GLU A 282 -22.68 -5.38 0.59
C GLU A 282 -21.91 -4.14 0.13
N VAL A 283 -20.81 -3.78 0.80
CA VAL A 283 -19.96 -2.64 0.42
C VAL A 283 -19.33 -2.86 -0.95
N ILE A 284 -18.77 -4.05 -1.20
CA ILE A 284 -18.13 -4.37 -2.48
C ILE A 284 -19.15 -4.33 -3.61
N ASN A 285 -20.29 -5.01 -3.43
CA ASN A 285 -21.34 -5.05 -4.46
C ASN A 285 -21.95 -3.67 -4.71
N GLY A 286 -22.15 -2.86 -3.66
CA GLY A 286 -22.61 -1.47 -3.79
C GLY A 286 -21.67 -0.61 -4.60
N CYS A 287 -20.36 -0.66 -4.31
CA CYS A 287 -19.34 0.06 -5.06
C CYS A 287 -19.28 -0.38 -6.54
N MET A 288 -19.30 -1.69 -6.78
CA MET A 288 -19.27 -2.24 -8.14
C MET A 288 -20.52 -1.85 -8.95
N LYS A 289 -21.68 -1.83 -8.31
CA LYS A 289 -22.94 -1.39 -8.95
C LYS A 289 -22.91 0.09 -9.32
N SER A 290 -22.49 0.97 -8.40
CA SER A 290 -22.35 2.41 -8.69
C SER A 290 -21.45 2.64 -9.90
N ARG A 291 -20.29 1.97 -9.91
CA ARG A 291 -19.33 2.06 -11.01
C ARG A 291 -19.91 1.56 -12.34
N LEU A 292 -20.74 0.52 -12.33
CA LEU A 292 -21.41 0.04 -13.53
C LEU A 292 -22.44 1.02 -14.07
N ASP A 293 -23.21 1.62 -13.16
CA ASP A 293 -24.21 2.63 -13.51
C ASP A 293 -23.50 3.89 -14.08
N GLU A 294 -22.43 4.35 -13.44
CA GLU A 294 -21.56 5.44 -13.92
C GLU A 294 -20.93 5.13 -15.29
N ALA A 295 -20.33 3.95 -15.46
CA ALA A 295 -19.75 3.52 -16.73
C ALA A 295 -20.81 3.47 -17.85
N ARG A 296 -22.04 3.07 -17.51
CA ARG A 296 -23.15 3.02 -18.45
C ARG A 296 -23.58 4.44 -18.87
N GLU A 297 -23.75 5.34 -17.90
CA GLU A 297 -24.09 6.75 -18.16
C GLU A 297 -23.02 7.42 -19.01
N ASN A 298 -21.74 7.29 -18.66
CA ASN A 298 -20.62 7.86 -19.42
C ASN A 298 -20.58 7.36 -20.87
N VAL A 299 -20.83 6.08 -21.11
CA VAL A 299 -20.88 5.52 -22.48
C VAL A 299 -22.08 6.06 -23.25
N ILE A 300 -23.25 6.17 -22.61
CA ILE A 300 -24.45 6.74 -23.24
C ILE A 300 -24.21 8.20 -23.61
N ASP A 301 -23.74 9.01 -22.67
CA ASP A 301 -23.46 10.43 -22.88
C ASP A 301 -22.43 10.64 -23.98
N ALA A 302 -21.35 9.86 -23.98
CA ALA A 302 -20.32 9.92 -25.01
C ALA A 302 -20.87 9.53 -26.39
N MET A 303 -21.78 8.55 -26.46
CA MET A 303 -22.46 8.20 -27.72
C MET A 303 -23.45 9.26 -28.18
N GLU A 304 -24.22 9.86 -27.27
CA GLU A 304 -25.17 10.93 -27.57
C GLU A 304 -24.46 12.19 -28.11
N GLN A 305 -23.36 12.60 -27.47
CA GLN A 305 -22.55 13.75 -27.90
C GLN A 305 -21.91 13.59 -29.29
N ASN A 306 -21.80 12.35 -29.79
CA ASN A 306 -21.18 12.02 -31.07
C ASN A 306 -22.16 11.41 -32.07
N LYS A 307 -23.46 11.34 -31.74
CA LYS A 307 -24.51 10.66 -32.51
C LYS A 307 -24.67 11.17 -33.94
N GLU A 308 -24.48 12.47 -34.15
CA GLU A 308 -24.68 13.14 -35.45
C GLU A 308 -23.35 13.63 -36.08
N LYS A 309 -22.21 13.33 -35.45
CA LYS A 309 -20.90 13.73 -35.98
C LYS A 309 -20.41 12.69 -36.98
N GLU A 310 -20.20 13.10 -38.23
CA GLU A 310 -19.40 12.30 -39.15
C GLU A 310 -17.96 12.27 -38.64
N MET A 311 -17.46 11.07 -38.36
CA MET A 311 -16.10 10.87 -37.87
C MET A 311 -15.24 10.25 -38.97
N THR A 312 -14.04 10.79 -39.14
CA THR A 312 -12.98 10.12 -39.89
C THR A 312 -12.56 8.83 -39.17
N LYS A 313 -11.83 7.94 -39.87
CA LYS A 313 -11.32 6.70 -39.28
C LYS A 313 -10.43 6.93 -38.05
N GLU A 314 -9.70 8.04 -38.03
CA GLU A 314 -8.78 8.41 -36.94
C GLU A 314 -9.56 8.94 -35.73
N GLU A 315 -10.56 9.78 -35.96
CA GLU A 315 -11.46 10.27 -34.89
C GLU A 315 -12.29 9.14 -34.29
N ALA A 316 -12.84 8.24 -35.11
CA ALA A 316 -13.57 7.08 -34.63
C ALA A 316 -12.69 6.14 -33.78
N LYS A 317 -11.39 6.09 -34.08
CA LYS A 317 -10.42 5.32 -33.31
C LYS A 317 -10.09 6.00 -31.98
N ALA A 318 -9.88 7.31 -31.98
CA ALA A 318 -9.69 8.10 -30.77
C ALA A 318 -10.90 8.03 -29.84
N PHE A 319 -12.11 8.11 -30.39
CA PHE A 319 -13.35 7.94 -29.63
C PHE A 319 -13.45 6.56 -28.98
N LYS A 320 -13.19 5.48 -29.72
CA LYS A 320 -13.18 4.12 -29.15
C LYS A 320 -12.15 3.95 -28.04
N LEU A 321 -11.02 4.65 -28.13
CA LEU A 321 -10.01 4.66 -27.06
C LEU A 321 -10.50 5.43 -25.84
N SER A 322 -11.27 6.51 -26.03
CA SER A 322 -11.78 7.32 -24.92
C SER A 322 -12.82 6.62 -24.06
N ILE A 323 -13.64 5.73 -24.63
CA ILE A 323 -14.69 4.97 -23.90
C ILE A 323 -14.30 3.50 -23.63
N LYS A 324 -13.03 3.15 -23.84
CA LYS A 324 -12.59 1.75 -23.86
C LYS A 324 -12.73 1.10 -22.49
N ASP A 325 -12.35 1.81 -21.44
CA ASP A 325 -12.24 1.24 -20.11
C ASP A 325 -13.64 1.05 -19.50
N GLU A 326 -14.57 1.96 -19.76
CA GLU A 326 -16.00 1.86 -19.42
C GLU A 326 -16.66 0.70 -20.17
N LEU A 327 -16.38 0.54 -21.47
CA LEU A 327 -16.86 -0.61 -22.24
C LEU A 327 -16.32 -1.93 -21.68
N VAL A 328 -15.04 -1.98 -21.28
CA VAL A 328 -14.46 -3.16 -20.63
C VAL A 328 -15.17 -3.48 -19.32
N GLU A 329 -15.50 -2.46 -18.52
CA GLU A 329 -16.22 -2.61 -17.26
C GLU A 329 -17.64 -3.14 -17.47
N LEU A 330 -18.38 -2.60 -18.44
CA LEU A 330 -19.70 -3.11 -18.82
C LEU A 330 -19.61 -4.57 -19.28
N ILE A 331 -18.61 -4.92 -20.11
CA ILE A 331 -18.43 -6.28 -20.62
C ILE A 331 -18.10 -7.29 -19.51
N ARG A 332 -17.34 -6.90 -18.48
CA ARG A 332 -17.02 -7.79 -17.35
C ARG A 332 -18.26 -8.24 -16.58
N ASN A 333 -19.32 -7.44 -16.62
CA ASN A 333 -20.53 -7.61 -15.83
C ASN A 333 -21.74 -8.10 -16.65
N VAL A 334 -21.55 -8.40 -17.94
CA VAL A 334 -22.58 -9.02 -18.79
C VAL A 334 -22.36 -10.53 -18.85
N GLU A 335 -23.38 -11.31 -18.50
CA GLU A 335 -23.41 -12.74 -18.77
C GLU A 335 -23.51 -12.97 -20.29
N CYS A 336 -22.37 -13.16 -20.95
CA CYS A 336 -22.28 -13.41 -22.38
C CYS A 336 -21.46 -14.69 -22.65
N PRO A 337 -21.83 -15.52 -23.65
CA PRO A 337 -21.04 -16.69 -24.04
C PRO A 337 -19.57 -16.31 -24.29
N LYS A 338 -18.62 -17.12 -23.77
CA LYS A 338 -17.17 -16.86 -23.86
C LYS A 338 -16.71 -16.47 -25.28
N GLU A 339 -17.22 -17.12 -26.31
CA GLU A 339 -16.88 -16.83 -27.71
C GLU A 339 -17.23 -15.39 -28.15
N LYS A 340 -18.36 -14.86 -27.70
CA LYS A 340 -18.76 -13.47 -27.98
C LYS A 340 -17.92 -12.49 -27.18
N LEU A 341 -17.66 -12.81 -25.91
CA LEU A 341 -16.79 -12.03 -25.03
C LEU A 341 -15.37 -11.88 -25.59
N ASP A 342 -14.80 -12.98 -26.09
CA ASP A 342 -13.46 -13.02 -26.67
C ASP A 342 -13.39 -12.27 -28.00
N LYS A 343 -14.45 -12.32 -28.82
CA LYS A 343 -14.57 -11.52 -30.04
C LYS A 343 -14.59 -10.02 -29.72
N VAL A 344 -15.35 -9.59 -28.73
CA VAL A 344 -15.43 -8.18 -28.30
C VAL A 344 -14.10 -7.73 -27.68
N LYS A 345 -13.50 -8.53 -26.79
CA LYS A 345 -12.16 -8.27 -26.23
C LYS A 345 -11.08 -8.19 -27.32
N GLY A 346 -11.18 -9.01 -28.37
CA GLY A 346 -10.30 -8.97 -29.54
C GLY A 346 -10.45 -7.68 -30.35
N CYS A 347 -11.66 -7.15 -30.48
CA CYS A 347 -11.93 -5.86 -31.12
C CYS A 347 -11.37 -4.67 -30.31
N LEU A 348 -11.42 -4.73 -28.97
CA LEU A 348 -10.88 -3.68 -28.08
C LEU A 348 -9.34 -3.71 -27.95
N LYS A 349 -8.69 -4.81 -28.34
CA LYS A 349 -7.22 -4.97 -28.36
C LYS A 349 -6.57 -4.54 -29.67
N LYS A 350 -7.32 -4.34 -30.75
CA LYS A 350 -6.75 -3.91 -32.04
C LYS A 350 -6.37 -2.43 -31.96
N LYS A 351 -5.05 -2.22 -31.92
CA LYS A 351 -4.36 -0.94 -31.80
C LYS A 351 -4.63 0.04 -32.91
#